data_AF-A0AAW1ZK69-F1
#
_entry.id   AF-A0AAW1ZK69-F1
#
_cell.length_a   1.000
_cell.length_b   1.000
_cell.length_c   1.000
_cell.angle_alpha   90.00
_cell.angle_beta   90.00
_cell.angle_gamma   90.00
#
_symmetry.space_group_name_H-M   'P 1'
#
loop_
_entity.id
_entity.type
_entity.pdbx_description
1 polymer ?
#
loop_
_entity_poly.entity_id
_entity_poly.type
_entity_poly.pdbx_seq_one_letter_code
_entity_poly.pdbx_strand_id
1 'polypeptide(L)'
;MLVVLLITSMFCQGLTLVSYGDNFITAFPENLGFFYPSSLGNILKVTALHDNTNFTVFYKNTQKVIQIRRSGQTMIVYFPESAEVYQLGSSNASVRITSDKHITVVSVSKRETSVQTNVVQPTVNLGTNYMIPMLDYPEYLASFNLPSLVSTTMRYSSFKLLIINAVDSQNSITVVKQTSTDVQEETFNIDSYQLVQLQTNGSILRVKSSKEVAVILTHPCVETADCNCNMVMNQILPTKFQGRSFIIPSIFNVAETRLLVLSENSSSLFHDGNQIQATSSALLPFSNLETSQLVNSSGRVSLRLVSLGLIVELIPDTMFFACYLLQFNSANGKAVVIAETDSKDDVRTHKGLLSASEWTAIAGTKFSSTVVTIPDLRATVWHPTSKIAVYMLEYMSEKVVFGGPAIPINEKPDLHGCMLVPGAFSVGRDPLNWMESREYCMNNGNQLACPVSKAVLQDMADNLTTEDGHGWIGLRRSLLTTEWYWQDEHEPPTNVSYVHWDDGHPLDPLKGLCTSVSLDSKNDFKWHSAHCCDKKKPVCYKRPAYLNPL
;
A
#
# COMPACT_ATOMS: atom_id res chain seq x y z
N MET A 1 -22.03 1.47 43.92
CA MET A 1 -20.60 1.12 43.83
C MET A 1 -20.49 -0.14 42.99
N LEU A 2 -19.70 -0.08 41.91
CA LEU A 2 -19.33 -1.16 40.98
C LEU A 2 -20.44 -1.86 40.16
N VAL A 3 -20.79 -1.24 39.04
CA VAL A 3 -21.02 -1.96 37.76
C VAL A 3 -20.25 -1.18 36.70
N VAL A 4 -18.96 -1.48 36.56
CA VAL A 4 -18.09 -0.94 35.51
C VAL A 4 -17.15 -2.07 35.10
N LEU A 5 -16.93 -2.19 33.78
CA LEU A 5 -16.02 -3.10 33.06
C LEU A 5 -16.59 -4.43 32.57
N LEU A 6 -17.34 -4.35 31.47
CA LEU A 6 -17.28 -5.31 30.36
C LEU A 6 -17.52 -4.54 29.04
N ILE A 7 -16.57 -3.66 28.70
CA ILE A 7 -16.37 -3.16 27.33
C ILE A 7 -14.89 -3.36 27.03
N THR A 8 -14.51 -4.60 26.77
CA THR A 8 -13.21 -4.94 26.19
C THR A 8 -13.38 -5.08 24.69
N SER A 9 -12.81 -4.10 23.97
CA SER A 9 -12.24 -4.23 22.64
C SER A 9 -13.13 -4.78 21.52
N MET A 10 -14.17 -4.03 21.14
CA MET A 10 -14.27 -3.71 19.71
C MET A 10 -13.26 -2.61 19.46
N PHE A 11 -12.00 -2.98 19.17
CA PHE A 11 -11.11 -2.05 18.50
C PHE A 11 -11.85 -1.60 17.24
N CYS A 12 -12.16 -0.30 17.16
CA CYS A 12 -12.32 0.36 15.88
C CYS A 12 -11.07 0.00 15.08
N GLN A 13 -11.16 -1.03 14.24
CA GLN A 13 -10.27 -1.15 13.09
C GLN A 13 -10.58 0.09 12.26
N GLY A 14 -9.84 1.17 12.52
CA GLY A 14 -9.79 2.29 11.60
C GLY A 14 -9.50 1.68 10.24
N LEU A 15 -10.40 1.90 9.29
CA LEU A 15 -10.24 1.39 7.93
C LEU A 15 -8.93 1.96 7.38
N THR A 16 -7.88 1.16 7.38
CA THR A 16 -6.58 1.53 6.82
C THR A 16 -6.52 0.97 5.41
N LEU A 17 -6.31 1.84 4.43
CA LEU A 17 -6.16 1.43 3.04
C LEU A 17 -4.77 0.78 2.86
N VAL A 18 -4.66 -0.51 3.17
CA VAL A 18 -3.50 -1.30 2.75
C VAL A 18 -3.70 -1.75 1.30
N SER A 19 -2.71 -1.53 0.44
CA SER A 19 -2.82 -1.84 -1.01
C SER A 19 -2.24 -3.23 -1.36
N TYR A 20 -2.26 -4.14 -0.38
CA TYR A 20 -1.89 -5.55 -0.54
C TYR A 20 -3.01 -6.44 -0.02
N GLY A 21 -3.02 -7.69 -0.47
CA GLY A 21 -4.07 -8.65 -0.15
C GLY A 21 -3.81 -9.99 -0.80
N ASP A 22 -4.80 -10.85 -0.77
CA ASP A 22 -4.79 -12.19 -1.35
C ASP A 22 -5.72 -12.32 -2.56
N ASN A 23 -6.63 -11.37 -2.77
CA ASN A 23 -7.62 -11.37 -3.84
C ASN A 23 -7.67 -10.00 -4.53
N PHE A 24 -7.62 -10.00 -5.86
CA PHE A 24 -7.66 -8.80 -6.70
C PHE A 24 -8.50 -9.04 -7.94
N ILE A 25 -9.10 -7.98 -8.45
CA ILE A 25 -9.77 -7.98 -9.74
C ILE A 25 -9.58 -6.64 -10.46
N THR A 26 -9.32 -6.69 -11.76
CA THR A 26 -9.12 -5.51 -12.60
C THR A 26 -9.46 -5.82 -14.07
N ALA A 27 -9.31 -4.83 -14.94
CA ALA A 27 -9.41 -4.97 -16.39
C ALA A 27 -8.45 -3.98 -17.07
N PHE A 28 -8.20 -4.17 -18.36
CA PHE A 28 -7.39 -3.25 -19.16
C PHE A 28 -8.29 -2.44 -20.10
N PRO A 29 -8.56 -1.15 -19.81
CA PRO A 29 -9.28 -0.27 -20.74
C PRO A 29 -8.53 -0.06 -22.06
N GLU A 30 -9.25 0.47 -23.06
CA GLU A 30 -8.68 0.86 -24.34
C GLU A 30 -7.62 1.97 -24.19
N ASN A 31 -6.48 1.82 -24.87
CA ASN A 31 -5.38 2.78 -24.93
C ASN A 31 -5.16 3.25 -26.38
N LEU A 32 -5.28 4.57 -26.66
CA LEU A 32 -5.25 5.27 -27.97
C LEU A 32 -6.30 4.84 -29.00
N GLY A 33 -6.67 3.56 -29.02
CA GLY A 33 -7.62 2.96 -29.95
C GLY A 33 -7.18 1.56 -30.39
N PHE A 34 -8.10 0.60 -30.44
CA PHE A 34 -7.75 -0.78 -30.82
C PHE A 34 -7.15 -0.92 -32.23
N PHE A 35 -7.42 0.06 -33.12
CA PHE A 35 -6.94 0.09 -34.50
C PHE A 35 -5.56 0.76 -34.66
N TYR A 36 -5.00 1.30 -33.59
CA TYR A 36 -3.71 1.99 -33.63
C TYR A 36 -2.59 0.99 -34.00
N PRO A 37 -1.69 1.30 -34.95
CA PRO A 37 -0.75 0.35 -35.55
C PRO A 37 0.48 0.08 -34.67
N SER A 38 0.31 0.03 -33.35
CA SER A 38 1.36 -0.31 -32.38
C SER A 38 0.88 -1.42 -31.44
N SER A 39 1.81 -2.32 -31.12
CA SER A 39 1.56 -3.45 -30.22
C SER A 39 1.14 -2.96 -28.83
N LEU A 40 0.11 -3.59 -28.27
CA LEU A 40 -0.35 -3.31 -26.92
C LEU A 40 0.46 -4.09 -25.86
N GLY A 41 0.95 -3.39 -24.85
CA GLY A 41 1.71 -3.94 -23.72
C GLY A 41 0.92 -3.89 -22.42
N ASN A 42 -0.09 -4.76 -22.28
CA ASN A 42 -0.84 -4.91 -21.04
C ASN A 42 -0.16 -5.92 -20.12
N ILE A 43 0.25 -5.48 -18.94
CA ILE A 43 0.91 -6.33 -17.94
C ILE A 43 0.38 -6.09 -16.53
N LEU A 44 0.48 -7.11 -15.69
CA LEU A 44 0.42 -6.96 -14.24
C LEU A 44 1.80 -7.21 -13.65
N LYS A 45 2.23 -6.33 -12.74
CA LYS A 45 3.37 -6.55 -11.85
C LYS A 45 2.84 -7.03 -10.52
N VAL A 46 3.21 -8.25 -10.13
CA VAL A 46 2.77 -8.89 -8.88
C VAL A 46 3.99 -9.06 -7.98
N THR A 47 3.97 -8.45 -6.78
CA THR A 47 5.07 -8.58 -5.81
C THR A 47 4.64 -9.37 -4.61
N ALA A 48 5.44 -10.38 -4.25
CA ALA A 48 5.22 -11.14 -3.03
C ALA A 48 5.71 -10.39 -1.80
N LEU A 49 4.90 -10.40 -0.73
CA LEU A 49 5.34 -9.91 0.59
C LEU A 49 5.92 -11.04 1.46
N HIS A 50 5.83 -12.29 1.03
CA HIS A 50 6.37 -13.43 1.77
C HIS A 50 7.07 -14.42 0.84
N ASP A 51 8.05 -15.15 1.37
CA ASP A 51 8.73 -16.21 0.64
C ASP A 51 7.76 -17.33 0.25
N ASN A 52 8.05 -18.00 -0.86
CA ASN A 52 7.26 -19.11 -1.40
C ASN A 52 5.77 -18.77 -1.50
N THR A 53 5.45 -17.66 -2.16
CA THR A 53 4.08 -17.22 -2.41
C THR A 53 3.61 -17.77 -3.75
N ASN A 54 2.47 -18.45 -3.77
CA ASN A 54 1.82 -18.90 -4.98
C ASN A 54 0.60 -18.03 -5.27
N PHE A 55 0.52 -17.52 -6.50
CA PHE A 55 -0.66 -16.82 -6.95
C PHE A 55 -1.17 -17.41 -8.26
N THR A 56 -2.47 -17.30 -8.46
CA THR A 56 -3.17 -17.77 -9.65
C THR A 56 -3.82 -16.59 -10.35
N VAL A 57 -3.52 -16.44 -11.64
CA VAL A 57 -4.16 -15.46 -12.51
C VAL A 57 -5.24 -16.14 -13.32
N PHE A 58 -6.45 -15.59 -13.28
CA PHE A 58 -7.59 -16.04 -14.07
C PHE A 58 -7.92 -14.98 -15.11
N TYR A 59 -8.02 -15.40 -16.37
CA TYR A 59 -8.43 -14.56 -17.48
C TYR A 59 -9.26 -15.41 -18.45
N LYS A 60 -10.52 -15.03 -18.66
CA LYS A 60 -11.50 -15.85 -19.39
C LYS A 60 -11.52 -17.28 -18.84
N ASN A 61 -11.37 -18.29 -19.70
CA ASN A 61 -11.36 -19.69 -19.32
C ASN A 61 -9.96 -20.22 -18.98
N THR A 62 -8.96 -19.34 -18.89
CA THR A 62 -7.57 -19.71 -18.60
C THR A 62 -7.21 -19.38 -17.16
N GLN A 63 -6.46 -20.27 -16.53
CA GLN A 63 -5.82 -20.04 -15.24
C GLN A 63 -4.33 -20.33 -15.35
N LYS A 64 -3.51 -19.52 -14.69
CA LYS A 64 -2.07 -19.69 -14.64
C LYS A 64 -1.58 -19.54 -13.21
N VAL A 65 -1.02 -20.62 -12.66
CA VAL A 65 -0.37 -20.62 -11.35
C VAL A 65 1.08 -20.18 -11.52
N ILE A 66 1.53 -19.26 -10.67
CA ILE A 66 2.88 -18.72 -10.67
C ILE A 66 3.38 -18.69 -9.23
N GLN A 67 4.62 -19.11 -9.04
CA GLN A 67 5.29 -19.07 -7.74
C GLN A 67 6.35 -17.96 -7.72
N ILE A 68 6.34 -17.17 -6.66
CA ILE A 68 7.40 -16.22 -6.31
C ILE A 68 8.18 -16.80 -5.13
N ARG A 69 9.48 -17.02 -5.30
CA ARG A 69 10.30 -17.72 -4.30
C ARG A 69 10.65 -16.82 -3.12
N ARG A 70 10.94 -15.54 -3.38
CA ARG A 70 11.44 -14.60 -2.36
C ARG A 70 10.48 -13.43 -2.18
N SER A 71 10.31 -12.99 -0.93
CA SER A 71 9.66 -11.72 -0.60
C SER A 71 10.37 -10.55 -1.30
N GLY A 72 9.61 -9.54 -1.72
CA GLY A 72 10.10 -8.39 -2.48
C GLY A 72 10.29 -8.64 -3.98
N GLN A 73 10.36 -9.89 -4.42
CA GLN A 73 10.44 -10.23 -5.83
C GLN A 73 9.13 -9.90 -6.56
N THR A 74 9.25 -9.33 -7.76
CA THR A 74 8.14 -8.99 -8.65
C THR A 74 8.10 -9.91 -9.86
N MET A 75 6.95 -10.47 -10.17
CA MET A 75 6.68 -11.20 -11.40
C MET A 75 5.83 -10.36 -12.36
N ILE A 76 6.19 -10.40 -13.63
CA ILE A 76 5.44 -9.74 -14.70
C ILE A 76 4.54 -10.78 -15.39
N VAL A 77 3.25 -10.47 -15.46
CA VAL A 77 2.25 -11.28 -16.16
C VAL A 77 1.81 -10.51 -17.40
N TYR A 78 2.01 -11.12 -18.56
CA TYR A 78 1.66 -10.54 -19.86
C TYR A 78 0.27 -10.96 -20.30
N PHE A 79 -0.49 -10.01 -20.84
CA PHE A 79 -1.82 -10.26 -21.37
C PHE A 79 -1.85 -10.04 -22.88
N PRO A 80 -2.64 -10.84 -23.63
CA PRO A 80 -2.80 -10.66 -25.06
C PRO A 80 -3.58 -9.37 -25.37
N GLU A 81 -3.49 -8.88 -26.59
CA GLU A 81 -4.25 -7.69 -27.04
C GLU A 81 -5.77 -7.86 -26.85
N SER A 82 -6.28 -9.10 -26.94
CA SER A 82 -7.69 -9.42 -26.68
C SER A 82 -8.19 -9.16 -25.25
N ALA A 83 -7.28 -8.80 -24.32
CA ALA A 83 -7.61 -8.41 -22.95
C ALA A 83 -8.06 -6.94 -22.84
N GLU A 84 -7.85 -6.14 -23.89
CA GLU A 84 -8.29 -4.75 -23.96
C GLU A 84 -9.82 -4.63 -24.05
N VAL A 85 -10.43 -3.83 -23.18
CA VAL A 85 -11.87 -3.57 -23.14
C VAL A 85 -12.20 -2.33 -23.97
N TYR A 86 -12.41 -2.51 -25.27
CA TYR A 86 -12.71 -1.40 -26.19
C TYR A 86 -14.20 -1.27 -26.55
N GLN A 87 -14.99 -2.34 -26.42
CA GLN A 87 -16.44 -2.35 -26.74
C GLN A 87 -17.29 -1.92 -25.53
N LEU A 88 -18.41 -1.25 -25.79
CA LEU A 88 -19.43 -0.97 -24.78
C LEU A 88 -20.25 -2.24 -24.47
N GLY A 89 -20.84 -2.29 -23.28
CA GLY A 89 -21.66 -3.41 -22.81
C GLY A 89 -20.88 -4.45 -22.02
N SER A 90 -21.46 -5.65 -21.89
CA SER A 90 -20.92 -6.74 -21.07
C SER A 90 -19.66 -7.35 -21.68
N SER A 91 -18.73 -7.75 -20.82
CA SER A 91 -17.49 -8.42 -21.21
C SER A 91 -17.00 -9.37 -20.12
N ASN A 92 -16.25 -10.40 -20.53
CA ASN A 92 -15.57 -11.35 -19.66
C ASN A 92 -14.04 -11.12 -19.63
N ALA A 93 -13.58 -9.95 -20.05
CA ALA A 93 -12.16 -9.59 -20.09
C ALA A 93 -11.60 -9.08 -18.74
N SER A 94 -12.30 -9.34 -17.64
CA SER A 94 -11.75 -9.13 -16.31
C SER A 94 -10.55 -10.06 -16.05
N VAL A 95 -9.66 -9.61 -15.18
CA VAL A 95 -8.52 -10.36 -14.71
C VAL A 95 -8.63 -10.49 -13.20
N ARG A 96 -8.71 -11.72 -12.71
CA ARG A 96 -8.74 -12.03 -11.28
C ARG A 96 -7.41 -12.61 -10.85
N ILE A 97 -6.93 -12.22 -9.67
CA ILE A 97 -5.73 -12.76 -9.06
C ILE A 97 -6.08 -13.25 -7.66
N THR A 98 -5.73 -14.49 -7.34
CA THR A 98 -5.81 -15.03 -5.98
C THR A 98 -4.45 -15.51 -5.53
N SER A 99 -4.14 -15.42 -4.25
CA SER A 99 -2.83 -15.77 -3.69
C SER A 99 -2.97 -16.49 -2.36
N ASP A 100 -2.02 -17.38 -2.05
CA ASP A 100 -1.96 -18.07 -0.76
C ASP A 100 -1.40 -17.17 0.37
N LYS A 101 -0.71 -16.09 0.00
CA LYS A 101 -0.11 -15.09 0.89
C LYS A 101 -0.26 -13.68 0.31
N HIS A 102 -0.05 -12.67 1.13
CA HIS A 102 -0.18 -11.28 0.70
C HIS A 102 0.76 -10.90 -0.44
N ILE A 103 0.18 -10.29 -1.47
CA ILE A 103 0.85 -9.73 -2.65
C ILE A 103 0.39 -8.29 -2.87
N THR A 104 1.16 -7.52 -3.64
CA THR A 104 0.71 -6.26 -4.25
C THR A 104 0.58 -6.43 -5.76
N VAL A 105 -0.33 -5.66 -6.38
CA VAL A 105 -0.57 -5.73 -7.82
C VAL A 105 -0.58 -4.33 -8.43
N VAL A 106 0.24 -4.11 -9.45
CA VAL A 106 0.23 -2.90 -10.28
C VAL A 106 -0.12 -3.29 -11.71
N SER A 107 -1.16 -2.66 -12.27
CA SER A 107 -1.50 -2.79 -13.67
C SER A 107 -0.76 -1.74 -14.49
N VAL A 108 -0.22 -2.15 -15.64
CA VAL A 108 0.41 -1.26 -16.61
C VAL A 108 -0.23 -1.49 -17.97
N SER A 109 -0.65 -0.42 -18.61
CA SER A 109 -1.07 -0.43 -20.01
C SER A 109 -0.17 0.51 -20.81
N LYS A 110 0.36 0.02 -21.92
CA LYS A 110 1.25 0.77 -22.80
C LYS A 110 0.87 0.53 -24.25
N ARG A 111 0.77 1.60 -25.04
CA ARG A 111 0.72 1.56 -26.50
C ARG A 111 1.51 2.76 -27.02
N GLU A 112 2.58 2.46 -27.76
CA GLU A 112 3.57 3.47 -28.18
C GLU A 112 4.08 4.32 -26.99
N THR A 113 3.81 5.63 -26.97
CA THR A 113 4.20 6.57 -25.90
C THR A 113 3.16 6.69 -24.80
N SER A 114 1.91 6.26 -25.04
CA SER A 114 0.82 6.33 -24.06
C SER A 114 0.95 5.20 -23.05
N VAL A 115 1.36 5.56 -21.83
CA VAL A 115 1.61 4.65 -20.71
C VAL A 115 0.79 5.08 -19.50
N GLN A 116 0.09 4.12 -18.88
CA GLN A 116 -0.52 4.32 -17.58
C GLN A 116 -0.19 3.20 -16.62
N THR A 117 -0.11 3.56 -15.34
CA THR A 117 0.07 2.64 -14.22
C THR A 117 -1.01 2.90 -13.18
N ASN A 118 -1.49 1.84 -12.54
CA ASN A 118 -2.43 1.96 -11.42
C ASN A 118 -2.15 0.87 -10.40
N VAL A 119 -2.17 1.24 -9.12
CA VAL A 119 -2.16 0.29 -8.01
C VAL A 119 -3.53 -0.36 -7.93
N VAL A 120 -3.59 -1.66 -8.22
CA VAL A 120 -4.86 -2.41 -8.19
C VAL A 120 -5.22 -2.68 -6.73
N GLN A 121 -6.39 -2.21 -6.33
CA GLN A 121 -6.87 -2.40 -4.96
C GLN A 121 -7.28 -3.85 -4.69
N PRO A 122 -6.93 -4.43 -3.54
CA PRO A 122 -7.41 -5.75 -3.13
C PRO A 122 -8.93 -5.72 -2.92
N THR A 123 -9.59 -6.87 -3.04
CA THR A 123 -11.06 -6.95 -2.96
C THR A 123 -11.61 -6.44 -1.63
N VAL A 124 -10.86 -6.56 -0.53
CA VAL A 124 -11.21 -6.02 0.79
C VAL A 124 -11.36 -4.48 0.81
N ASN A 125 -10.68 -3.78 -0.12
CA ASN A 125 -10.78 -2.33 -0.27
C ASN A 125 -11.93 -1.93 -1.19
N LEU A 126 -12.53 -2.87 -1.92
CA LEU A 126 -13.71 -2.59 -2.74
C LEU A 126 -14.93 -2.32 -1.84
N GLY A 127 -16.04 -1.96 -2.47
CA GLY A 127 -17.28 -1.63 -1.77
C GLY A 127 -18.47 -1.71 -2.69
N THR A 128 -19.59 -1.18 -2.19
CA THR A 128 -20.89 -1.28 -2.85
C THR A 128 -21.45 0.06 -3.32
N ASN A 129 -20.79 1.17 -2.98
CA ASN A 129 -21.29 2.52 -3.22
C ASN A 129 -20.13 3.44 -3.64
N TYR A 130 -20.23 3.96 -4.86
CA TYR A 130 -19.22 4.81 -5.50
C TYR A 130 -19.86 6.09 -6.01
N MET A 131 -19.20 7.22 -5.79
CA MET A 131 -19.51 8.47 -6.48
C MET A 131 -18.64 8.57 -7.72
N ILE A 132 -19.25 8.94 -8.84
CA ILE A 132 -18.61 9.01 -10.14
C ILE A 132 -18.41 10.48 -10.52
N PRO A 133 -17.20 10.89 -10.93
CA PRO A 133 -16.98 12.21 -11.50
C PRO A 133 -17.87 12.50 -12.70
N MET A 134 -18.53 13.66 -12.68
CA MET A 134 -19.20 14.23 -13.85
C MET A 134 -18.17 14.86 -14.79
N LEU A 135 -17.37 14.02 -15.46
CA LEU A 135 -16.43 14.48 -16.49
C LEU A 135 -17.09 14.35 -17.86
N ASP A 136 -17.63 15.47 -18.35
CA ASP A 136 -17.97 15.62 -19.76
C ASP A 136 -16.70 16.02 -20.54
N TYR A 137 -16.45 15.36 -21.67
CA TYR A 137 -15.19 15.54 -22.39
C TYR A 137 -15.11 16.90 -23.12
N PRO A 138 -16.15 17.36 -23.84
CA PRO A 138 -16.21 18.74 -24.30
C PRO A 138 -16.02 19.79 -23.21
N GLU A 139 -16.66 19.64 -22.05
CA GLU A 139 -16.46 20.54 -20.91
C GLU A 139 -15.03 20.49 -20.36
N TYR A 140 -14.44 19.29 -20.28
CA TYR A 140 -13.04 19.10 -19.93
C TYR A 140 -12.12 19.88 -20.88
N LEU A 141 -12.29 19.74 -22.20
CA LEU A 141 -11.51 20.48 -23.21
C LEU A 141 -11.65 22.00 -23.03
N ALA A 142 -12.89 22.47 -22.87
CA ALA A 142 -13.18 23.88 -22.66
C ALA A 142 -12.52 24.40 -21.37
N SER A 143 -12.50 23.59 -20.31
CA SER A 143 -11.89 23.96 -19.03
C SER A 143 -10.38 24.20 -19.12
N PHE A 144 -9.70 23.65 -20.13
CA PHE A 144 -8.27 23.84 -20.41
C PHE A 144 -8.01 24.70 -21.68
N ASN A 145 -9.04 25.39 -22.20
CA ASN A 145 -8.96 26.20 -23.42
C ASN A 145 -8.44 25.44 -24.65
N LEU A 146 -8.67 24.13 -24.72
CA LEU A 146 -8.24 23.31 -25.84
C LEU A 146 -9.23 23.42 -27.01
N PRO A 147 -8.74 23.38 -28.26
CA PRO A 147 -9.62 23.39 -29.42
C PRO A 147 -10.53 22.17 -29.40
N SER A 148 -11.84 22.42 -29.51
CA SER A 148 -12.80 21.36 -29.77
C SER A 148 -12.49 20.80 -31.17
N LEU A 149 -11.79 19.68 -31.24
CA LEU A 149 -11.64 18.95 -32.50
C LEU A 149 -13.03 18.40 -32.84
N VAL A 150 -13.78 19.13 -33.68
CA VAL A 150 -15.18 18.90 -34.06
C VAL A 150 -15.41 17.57 -34.82
N SER A 151 -14.47 16.63 -34.78
CA SER A 151 -14.59 15.31 -35.41
C SER A 151 -13.88 14.20 -34.62
N THR A 152 -14.00 14.14 -33.29
CA THR A 152 -13.75 12.87 -32.59
C THR A 152 -14.96 11.98 -32.83
N THR A 153 -14.82 11.03 -33.78
CA THR A 153 -15.78 9.93 -34.01
C THR A 153 -16.37 9.46 -32.67
N MET A 154 -17.69 9.26 -32.57
CA MET A 154 -18.47 8.95 -31.33
C MET A 154 -17.81 8.07 -30.24
N ARG A 155 -16.77 7.29 -30.58
CA ARG A 155 -15.97 6.45 -29.67
C ARG A 155 -15.09 7.22 -28.67
N TYR A 156 -14.58 8.40 -29.03
CA TYR A 156 -13.65 9.18 -28.18
C TYR A 156 -14.25 10.51 -27.70
N SER A 157 -15.57 10.65 -27.79
CA SER A 157 -16.26 11.88 -27.40
C SER A 157 -16.59 11.94 -25.91
N SER A 158 -16.12 10.97 -25.10
CA SER A 158 -16.57 10.80 -23.72
C SER A 158 -15.70 9.82 -22.93
N PHE A 159 -15.66 10.01 -21.62
CA PHE A 159 -15.11 9.03 -20.68
C PHE A 159 -15.92 7.72 -20.71
N LYS A 160 -15.28 6.64 -20.25
CA LYS A 160 -15.86 5.31 -20.10
C LYS A 160 -15.79 4.89 -18.63
N LEU A 161 -16.79 4.16 -18.20
CA LEU A 161 -16.90 3.62 -16.85
C LEU A 161 -16.95 2.09 -16.92
N LEU A 162 -15.97 1.42 -16.35
CA LEU A 162 -15.98 -0.04 -16.18
C LEU A 162 -16.45 -0.36 -14.77
N ILE A 163 -17.44 -1.26 -14.68
CA ILE A 163 -17.92 -1.81 -13.41
C ILE A 163 -17.66 -3.32 -13.46
N ILE A 164 -16.85 -3.82 -12.55
CA ILE A 164 -16.39 -5.21 -12.52
C ILE A 164 -16.95 -5.88 -11.26
N ASN A 165 -17.69 -6.97 -11.44
CA ASN A 165 -18.20 -7.75 -10.32
C ASN A 165 -17.05 -8.48 -9.61
N ALA A 166 -16.84 -8.23 -8.32
CA ALA A 166 -15.69 -8.77 -7.59
C ALA A 166 -15.96 -10.10 -6.87
N VAL A 167 -17.18 -10.62 -6.95
CA VAL A 167 -17.63 -11.79 -6.17
C VAL A 167 -18.05 -12.96 -7.04
N ASP A 168 -18.00 -14.17 -6.46
CA ASP A 168 -18.39 -15.41 -7.14
C ASP A 168 -19.89 -15.66 -7.17
N SER A 169 -20.65 -14.66 -7.58
CA SER A 169 -22.10 -14.75 -7.70
C SER A 169 -22.61 -13.59 -8.51
N GLN A 170 -23.84 -13.72 -9.03
CA GLN A 170 -24.50 -12.61 -9.68
C GLN A 170 -24.65 -11.43 -8.70
N ASN A 171 -24.44 -10.22 -9.22
CA ASN A 171 -24.47 -8.98 -8.47
C ASN A 171 -25.38 -7.98 -9.18
N SER A 172 -26.35 -7.41 -8.44
CA SER A 172 -27.25 -6.37 -8.93
C SER A 172 -26.58 -5.01 -8.81
N ILE A 173 -26.48 -4.29 -9.93
CA ILE A 173 -25.84 -2.98 -10.05
C ILE A 173 -26.90 -1.95 -10.40
N THR A 174 -26.93 -0.84 -9.66
CA THR A 174 -27.79 0.31 -9.92
C THR A 174 -26.93 1.53 -10.25
N VAL A 175 -27.07 2.06 -11.46
CA VAL A 175 -26.40 3.26 -11.93
C VAL A 175 -27.37 4.43 -11.79
N VAL A 176 -26.96 5.47 -11.08
CA VAL A 176 -27.73 6.70 -10.89
C VAL A 176 -27.24 7.74 -11.91
N LYS A 177 -28.12 8.21 -12.78
CA LYS A 177 -27.82 9.16 -13.85
C LYS A 177 -28.56 10.48 -13.66
N GLN A 178 -27.87 11.58 -13.92
CA GLN A 178 -28.46 12.91 -14.06
C GLN A 178 -28.93 13.09 -15.51
N THR A 179 -30.21 13.41 -15.70
CA THR A 179 -30.75 13.91 -16.97
C THR A 179 -31.07 15.39 -16.84
N SER A 180 -31.47 16.04 -17.95
CA SER A 180 -31.77 17.48 -17.96
C SER A 180 -32.90 17.90 -17.01
N THR A 181 -33.78 16.98 -16.63
CA THR A 181 -34.97 17.29 -15.80
C THR A 181 -35.12 16.41 -14.56
N ASP A 182 -34.43 15.26 -14.47
CA ASP A 182 -34.63 14.30 -13.38
C ASP A 182 -33.41 13.41 -13.12
N VAL A 183 -33.40 12.70 -11.99
CA VAL A 183 -32.44 11.65 -11.66
C VAL A 183 -33.06 10.28 -11.99
N GLN A 184 -32.42 9.53 -12.88
CA GLN A 184 -32.87 8.18 -13.25
C GLN A 184 -31.97 7.12 -12.65
N GLU A 185 -32.56 6.01 -12.21
CA GLU A 185 -31.83 4.83 -11.76
C GLU A 185 -32.03 3.68 -12.76
N GLU A 186 -30.94 3.13 -13.30
CA GLU A 186 -30.95 1.94 -14.14
C GLU A 186 -30.33 0.77 -13.38
N THR A 187 -31.04 -0.35 -13.31
CA THR A 187 -30.55 -1.55 -12.61
C THR A 187 -30.38 -2.72 -13.58
N PHE A 188 -29.25 -3.41 -13.49
CA PHE A 188 -28.94 -4.61 -14.25
C PHE A 188 -28.05 -5.55 -13.44
N ASN A 189 -27.96 -6.80 -13.87
CA ASN A 189 -27.14 -7.81 -13.21
C ASN A 189 -25.82 -8.02 -13.97
N ILE A 190 -24.73 -8.20 -13.22
CA ILE A 190 -23.45 -8.67 -13.75
C ILE A 190 -23.16 -10.04 -13.16
N ASP A 191 -22.83 -11.01 -14.01
CA ASP A 191 -22.49 -12.36 -13.58
C ASP A 191 -21.13 -12.41 -12.85
N SER A 192 -20.86 -13.54 -12.19
CA SER A 192 -19.62 -13.77 -11.44
C SER A 192 -18.39 -13.34 -12.24
N TYR A 193 -17.59 -12.46 -11.64
CA TYR A 193 -16.35 -11.92 -12.19
C TYR A 193 -16.44 -11.24 -13.56
N GLN A 194 -17.62 -11.01 -14.13
CA GLN A 194 -17.74 -10.27 -15.39
C GLN A 194 -17.70 -8.76 -15.16
N LEU A 195 -17.64 -8.01 -16.26
CA LEU A 195 -17.70 -6.55 -16.24
C LEU A 195 -18.70 -6.00 -17.25
N VAL A 196 -19.08 -4.75 -17.05
CA VAL A 196 -19.75 -3.92 -18.05
C VAL A 196 -18.93 -2.67 -18.29
N GLN A 197 -18.83 -2.25 -19.55
CA GLN A 197 -18.29 -0.95 -19.92
C GLN A 197 -19.42 -0.03 -20.39
N LEU A 198 -19.58 1.10 -19.71
CA LEU A 198 -20.58 2.11 -20.00
C LEU A 198 -19.90 3.36 -20.56
N GLN A 199 -20.62 4.08 -21.42
CA GLN A 199 -20.23 5.43 -21.84
C GLN A 199 -20.71 6.44 -20.78
N THR A 200 -19.87 7.42 -20.43
CA THR A 200 -20.24 8.49 -19.49
C THR A 200 -19.91 9.87 -20.07
N ASN A 201 -20.96 10.62 -20.39
CA ASN A 201 -20.87 12.02 -20.85
C ASN A 201 -21.13 12.95 -19.65
N GLY A 202 -20.44 12.70 -18.54
CA GLY A 202 -20.69 13.39 -17.26
C GLY A 202 -22.04 13.08 -16.59
N SER A 203 -22.90 12.24 -17.16
CA SER A 203 -24.25 12.00 -16.64
C SER A 203 -24.34 10.98 -15.50
N ILE A 204 -23.37 10.07 -15.36
CA ILE A 204 -23.40 9.07 -14.29
C ILE A 204 -22.91 9.70 -12.98
N LEU A 205 -23.76 9.69 -11.95
CA LEU A 205 -23.46 10.28 -10.64
C LEU A 205 -22.94 9.27 -9.64
N ARG A 206 -23.53 8.07 -9.63
CA ARG A 206 -23.23 7.03 -8.63
C ARG A 206 -23.39 5.64 -9.21
N VAL A 207 -22.62 4.71 -8.65
CA VAL A 207 -22.79 3.27 -8.83
C VAL A 207 -23.07 2.66 -7.46
N LYS A 208 -24.24 2.02 -7.32
CA LYS A 208 -24.63 1.22 -6.17
C LYS A 208 -24.65 -0.25 -6.58
N SER A 209 -24.38 -1.15 -5.65
CA SER A 209 -24.37 -2.59 -5.93
C SER A 209 -24.75 -3.40 -4.69
N SER A 210 -25.26 -4.62 -4.92
CA SER A 210 -25.62 -5.53 -3.83
C SER A 210 -24.42 -6.16 -3.12
N LYS A 211 -23.28 -6.27 -3.83
CA LYS A 211 -22.02 -6.87 -3.38
C LYS A 211 -20.84 -6.12 -3.99
N GLU A 212 -19.64 -6.41 -3.54
CA GLU A 212 -18.42 -5.69 -3.89
C GLU A 212 -18.17 -5.64 -5.41
N VAL A 213 -17.82 -4.45 -5.90
CA VAL A 213 -17.43 -4.22 -7.30
C VAL A 213 -16.16 -3.39 -7.38
N ALA A 214 -15.39 -3.51 -8.46
CA ALA A 214 -14.37 -2.53 -8.80
C ALA A 214 -14.93 -1.55 -9.85
N VAL A 215 -14.61 -0.26 -9.71
CA VAL A 215 -15.05 0.79 -10.63
C VAL A 215 -13.83 1.51 -11.19
N ILE A 216 -13.71 1.56 -12.53
CA ILE A 216 -12.60 2.23 -13.22
C ILE A 216 -13.18 3.29 -14.15
N LEU A 217 -12.76 4.54 -13.97
CA LEU A 217 -13.03 5.63 -14.90
C LEU A 217 -11.83 5.79 -15.84
N THR A 218 -12.08 5.90 -17.13
CA THR A 218 -11.00 5.90 -18.13
C THR A 218 -11.37 6.68 -19.38
N HIS A 219 -10.36 7.19 -20.09
CA HIS A 219 -10.49 7.71 -21.43
C HIS A 219 -9.29 7.22 -22.25
N PRO A 220 -9.50 6.69 -23.47
CA PRO A 220 -8.41 6.09 -24.24
C PRO A 220 -7.38 7.10 -24.76
N CYS A 221 -7.75 8.38 -24.85
CA CYS A 221 -6.95 9.42 -25.48
C CYS A 221 -7.37 10.80 -24.93
N VAL A 222 -6.77 11.26 -23.85
CA VAL A 222 -6.95 12.64 -23.33
C VAL A 222 -5.82 13.50 -23.85
N GLU A 223 -6.16 14.67 -24.40
CA GLU A 223 -5.22 15.57 -25.07
C GLU A 223 -4.06 15.97 -24.17
N THR A 224 -2.90 16.02 -24.81
CA THR A 224 -1.65 16.57 -24.29
C THR A 224 -1.13 17.65 -25.23
N ALA A 225 0.13 18.05 -25.09
CA ALA A 225 0.77 18.99 -26.01
C ALA A 225 0.83 18.44 -27.45
N ASP A 226 1.06 19.34 -28.41
CA ASP A 226 1.44 19.04 -29.80
C ASP A 226 0.51 18.07 -30.56
N CYS A 227 -0.81 18.19 -30.34
CA CYS A 227 -1.84 17.34 -30.95
C CYS A 227 -1.70 15.84 -30.60
N ASN A 228 -1.05 15.53 -29.48
CA ASN A 228 -0.92 14.19 -28.97
C ASN A 228 -1.96 13.93 -27.86
N CYS A 229 -2.11 12.68 -27.45
CA CYS A 229 -2.96 12.31 -26.33
C CYS A 229 -2.41 11.08 -25.61
N ASN A 230 -2.83 10.89 -24.36
CA ASN A 230 -2.50 9.71 -23.58
C ASN A 230 -3.76 9.09 -22.99
N MET A 231 -3.75 7.78 -22.81
CA MET A 231 -4.81 7.16 -22.02
C MET A 231 -4.74 7.69 -20.58
N VAL A 232 -5.90 7.84 -19.95
CA VAL A 232 -5.99 8.04 -18.51
C VAL A 232 -6.86 6.94 -17.93
N MET A 233 -6.49 6.46 -16.76
CA MET A 233 -7.31 5.53 -16.00
C MET A 233 -7.17 5.81 -14.51
N ASN A 234 -8.28 5.76 -13.80
CA ASN A 234 -8.32 5.93 -12.36
C ASN A 234 -9.31 4.90 -11.78
N GLN A 235 -8.81 4.03 -10.90
CA GLN A 235 -9.68 3.17 -10.11
C GLN A 235 -10.36 4.02 -9.03
N ILE A 236 -11.68 4.16 -9.12
CA ILE A 236 -12.45 4.95 -8.16
C ILE A 236 -12.52 4.19 -6.85
N LEU A 237 -12.13 4.85 -5.75
CA LEU A 237 -12.23 4.29 -4.41
C LEU A 237 -13.65 4.50 -3.82
N PRO A 238 -14.17 3.56 -3.00
CA PRO A 238 -15.44 3.77 -2.31
C PRO A 238 -15.42 4.99 -1.39
N THR A 239 -16.60 5.54 -1.09
CA THR A 239 -16.76 6.78 -0.30
C THR A 239 -16.17 6.69 1.12
N LYS A 240 -15.92 5.48 1.64
CA LYS A 240 -15.27 5.25 2.95
C LYS A 240 -13.85 5.82 3.05
N PHE A 241 -13.16 6.03 1.93
CA PHE A 241 -11.77 6.52 1.88
C PHE A 241 -11.64 8.04 1.70
N GLN A 242 -12.75 8.78 1.86
CA GLN A 242 -12.72 10.24 1.79
C GLN A 242 -12.04 10.87 3.01
N GLY A 243 -11.29 11.94 2.77
CA GLY A 243 -10.55 12.70 3.77
C GLY A 243 -10.97 14.17 3.84
N ARG A 244 -10.26 14.95 4.66
CA ARG A 244 -10.56 16.38 4.86
C ARG A 244 -9.40 17.31 4.54
N SER A 245 -8.16 16.86 4.76
CA SER A 245 -6.96 17.65 4.56
C SER A 245 -6.05 16.94 3.56
N PHE A 246 -5.59 17.67 2.57
CA PHE A 246 -4.81 17.16 1.46
C PHE A 246 -3.61 18.06 1.21
N ILE A 247 -2.45 17.43 1.01
CA ILE A 247 -1.26 18.11 0.53
C ILE A 247 -1.13 17.81 -0.96
N ILE A 248 -1.07 18.88 -1.76
CA ILE A 248 -0.90 18.81 -3.20
C ILE A 248 0.58 19.11 -3.52
N PRO A 249 1.34 18.13 -4.02
CA PRO A 249 2.75 18.31 -4.35
C PRO A 249 3.01 19.33 -5.45
N SER A 250 4.10 20.10 -5.32
CA SER A 250 4.59 21.01 -6.38
C SER A 250 5.11 20.31 -7.63
N ILE A 251 5.42 19.02 -7.60
CA ILE A 251 5.93 18.31 -8.80
C ILE A 251 4.91 18.36 -9.96
N PHE A 252 3.63 18.55 -9.62
CA PHE A 252 2.56 18.70 -10.59
C PHE A 252 2.44 20.14 -11.12
N ASN A 253 3.45 21.00 -10.91
CA ASN A 253 3.49 22.38 -11.42
C ASN A 253 3.52 22.40 -12.95
N VAL A 254 2.33 22.28 -13.53
CA VAL A 254 2.05 22.52 -14.94
C VAL A 254 1.24 23.81 -15.05
N ALA A 255 1.32 24.46 -16.22
CA ALA A 255 0.75 25.79 -16.43
C ALA A 255 -0.76 25.89 -16.09
N GLU A 256 -1.49 24.78 -16.21
CA GLU A 256 -2.91 24.69 -15.84
C GLU A 256 -3.24 23.37 -15.14
N THR A 257 -3.64 23.42 -13.86
CA THR A 257 -4.25 22.28 -13.16
C THR A 257 -5.68 22.60 -12.72
N ARG A 258 -6.47 21.56 -12.45
CA ARG A 258 -7.82 21.67 -11.91
C ARG A 258 -7.98 20.68 -10.76
N LEU A 259 -8.75 21.06 -9.75
CA LEU A 259 -9.16 20.16 -8.68
C LEU A 259 -10.55 19.62 -8.97
N LEU A 260 -10.66 18.30 -9.05
CA LEU A 260 -11.91 17.58 -9.13
C LEU A 260 -12.32 17.08 -7.75
N VAL A 261 -13.46 17.55 -7.26
CA VAL A 261 -13.96 17.27 -5.91
C VAL A 261 -15.12 16.28 -5.96
N LEU A 262 -15.04 15.17 -5.24
CA LEU A 262 -16.18 14.26 -5.03
C LEU A 262 -16.62 14.28 -3.57
N SER A 263 -17.89 14.53 -3.31
CA SER A 263 -18.44 14.68 -1.96
C SER A 263 -19.90 14.22 -1.92
N GLU A 264 -20.32 13.52 -0.85
CA GLU A 264 -21.73 13.10 -0.72
C GLU A 264 -22.66 14.27 -0.42
N ASN A 265 -22.15 15.25 0.32
CA ASN A 265 -22.86 16.48 0.68
C ASN A 265 -22.11 17.69 0.10
N SER A 266 -22.76 18.85 0.04
CA SER A 266 -22.07 20.11 -0.28
C SER A 266 -20.90 20.33 0.70
N SER A 267 -19.72 20.56 0.15
CA SER A 267 -18.50 20.83 0.93
C SER A 267 -17.86 22.13 0.43
N SER A 268 -17.16 22.83 1.31
CA SER A 268 -16.33 23.96 0.90
C SER A 268 -14.87 23.55 0.96
N LEU A 269 -14.09 23.96 -0.03
CA LEU A 269 -12.63 23.86 0.01
C LEU A 269 -12.04 25.16 0.55
N PHE A 270 -10.94 25.02 1.29
CA PHE A 270 -10.18 26.12 1.85
C PHE A 270 -8.74 26.02 1.36
N HIS A 271 -8.30 27.08 0.70
CA HIS A 271 -6.97 27.18 0.08
C HIS A 271 -6.51 28.64 0.11
N ASP A 272 -5.28 28.91 0.54
CA ASP A 272 -4.68 30.26 0.66
C ASP A 272 -5.56 31.29 1.39
N GLY A 273 -6.25 30.85 2.45
CA GLY A 273 -7.18 31.68 3.22
C GLY A 273 -8.50 31.98 2.52
N ASN A 274 -8.68 31.53 1.28
CA ASN A 274 -9.92 31.66 0.52
C ASN A 274 -10.80 30.43 0.70
N GLN A 275 -12.11 30.67 0.75
CA GLN A 275 -13.12 29.62 0.71
C GLN A 275 -13.69 29.51 -0.70
N ILE A 276 -13.61 28.31 -1.27
CA ILE A 276 -14.17 27.98 -2.57
C ILE A 276 -15.34 27.03 -2.32
N GLN A 277 -16.54 27.43 -2.73
CA GLN A 277 -17.69 26.51 -2.70
C GLN A 277 -17.45 25.41 -3.73
N ALA A 278 -17.43 24.16 -3.28
CA ALA A 278 -17.20 23.01 -4.13
C ALA A 278 -18.48 22.19 -4.22
N THR A 279 -19.11 22.20 -5.39
CA THR A 279 -20.15 21.22 -5.73
C THR A 279 -19.48 19.88 -6.05
N SER A 280 -20.19 18.77 -5.81
CA SER A 280 -19.68 17.46 -6.22
C SER A 280 -19.47 17.45 -7.74
N SER A 281 -18.32 16.91 -8.16
CA SER A 281 -17.82 16.88 -9.53
C SER A 281 -17.40 18.22 -10.12
N ALA A 282 -17.30 19.29 -9.32
CA ALA A 282 -16.75 20.56 -9.80
C ALA A 282 -15.28 20.40 -10.25
N LEU A 283 -14.95 20.93 -11.42
CA LEU A 283 -13.58 21.14 -11.90
C LEU A 283 -13.15 22.56 -11.56
N LEU A 284 -12.47 22.72 -10.42
CA LEU A 284 -12.09 24.03 -9.90
C LEU A 284 -10.72 24.43 -10.45
N PRO A 285 -10.56 25.64 -11.01
CA PRO A 285 -9.25 26.21 -11.31
C PRO A 285 -8.31 26.11 -10.11
N PHE A 286 -7.15 25.52 -10.33
CA PHE A 286 -6.12 25.38 -9.33
C PHE A 286 -4.79 25.57 -10.03
N SER A 287 -4.16 26.72 -9.86
CA SER A 287 -2.98 27.10 -10.65
C SER A 287 -1.87 27.57 -9.73
N ASN A 288 -0.65 27.58 -10.27
CA ASN A 288 0.56 28.03 -9.59
C ASN A 288 0.98 27.14 -8.40
N LEU A 289 1.47 25.94 -8.73
CA LEU A 289 2.03 24.95 -7.81
C LEU A 289 3.56 25.10 -7.65
N GLU A 290 4.09 26.33 -7.66
CA GLU A 290 5.53 26.58 -7.42
C GLU A 290 6.03 25.91 -6.14
N THR A 291 5.18 25.87 -5.11
CA THR A 291 5.41 25.14 -3.87
C THR A 291 4.23 24.20 -3.59
N SER A 292 4.47 23.15 -2.78
CA SER A 292 3.40 22.24 -2.37
C SER A 292 2.39 22.99 -1.51
N GLN A 293 1.11 22.72 -1.70
CA GLN A 293 0.02 23.49 -1.10
C GLN A 293 -0.92 22.62 -0.25
N LEU A 294 -1.50 23.24 0.78
CA LEU A 294 -2.53 22.64 1.62
C LEU A 294 -3.92 22.98 1.07
N VAL A 295 -4.77 21.97 0.96
CA VAL A 295 -6.20 22.13 0.69
C VAL A 295 -6.98 21.40 1.77
N ASN A 296 -7.81 22.16 2.49
CA ASN A 296 -8.72 21.62 3.49
C ASN A 296 -10.15 21.63 2.97
N SER A 297 -11.00 20.81 3.55
CA SER A 297 -12.43 20.74 3.22
C SER A 297 -13.28 20.66 4.48
N SER A 298 -14.47 21.26 4.43
CA SER A 298 -15.42 21.24 5.56
C SER A 298 -16.04 19.86 5.80
N GLY A 299 -16.30 19.12 4.70
CA GLY A 299 -16.82 17.76 4.70
C GLY A 299 -15.76 16.73 4.31
N ARG A 300 -16.13 15.44 4.31
CA ARG A 300 -15.25 14.39 3.77
C ARG A 300 -15.39 14.36 2.26
N VAL A 301 -14.26 14.49 1.56
CA VAL A 301 -14.21 14.52 0.09
C VAL A 301 -13.13 13.56 -0.43
N SER A 302 -13.20 13.22 -1.71
CA SER A 302 -12.06 12.69 -2.48
C SER A 302 -11.64 13.79 -3.44
N LEU A 303 -10.34 14.05 -3.52
CA LEU A 303 -9.76 15.06 -4.41
C LEU A 303 -8.90 14.37 -5.45
N ARG A 304 -9.07 14.77 -6.70
CA ARG A 304 -8.16 14.43 -7.79
C ARG A 304 -7.56 15.71 -8.34
N LEU A 305 -6.25 15.67 -8.59
CA LEU A 305 -5.59 16.69 -9.39
C LEU A 305 -5.68 16.27 -10.86
N VAL A 306 -6.15 17.19 -11.68
CA VAL A 306 -6.38 16.97 -13.11
C VAL A 306 -5.56 17.98 -13.89
N SER A 307 -4.84 17.50 -14.90
CA SER A 307 -4.19 18.33 -15.92
C SER A 307 -4.24 17.63 -17.27
N LEU A 308 -3.65 18.24 -18.30
CA LEU A 308 -3.52 17.63 -19.62
C LEU A 308 -2.79 16.28 -19.51
N GLY A 309 -3.46 15.19 -19.93
CA GLY A 309 -2.95 13.82 -19.88
C GLY A 309 -2.73 13.22 -18.48
N LEU A 310 -3.17 13.87 -17.39
CA LEU A 310 -2.91 13.43 -16.02
C LEU A 310 -4.16 13.52 -15.14
N ILE A 311 -4.45 12.43 -14.44
CA ILE A 311 -5.44 12.39 -13.36
C ILE A 311 -4.81 11.64 -12.18
N VAL A 312 -4.58 12.32 -11.07
CA VAL A 312 -3.96 11.75 -9.87
C VAL A 312 -4.92 11.84 -8.69
N GLU A 313 -5.15 10.70 -8.02
CA GLU A 313 -5.82 10.68 -6.72
C GLU A 313 -4.91 11.29 -5.65
N LEU A 314 -5.43 12.25 -4.88
CA LEU A 314 -4.68 12.87 -3.79
C LEU A 314 -4.87 12.09 -2.49
N ILE A 315 -3.78 11.88 -1.77
CA ILE A 315 -3.74 11.16 -0.50
C ILE A 315 -4.16 12.12 0.63
N PRO A 316 -5.23 11.85 1.39
CA PRO A 316 -5.52 12.63 2.59
C PRO A 316 -4.51 12.32 3.70
N ASP A 317 -4.25 13.29 4.56
CA ASP A 317 -3.32 13.17 5.70
C ASP A 317 -3.60 11.96 6.62
N THR A 318 -4.87 11.64 6.82
CA THR A 318 -5.34 10.45 7.57
C THR A 318 -4.92 9.12 6.95
N MET A 319 -4.49 9.10 5.68
CA MET A 319 -4.04 7.92 4.94
C MET A 319 -2.53 7.93 4.67
N PHE A 320 -1.76 8.67 5.47
CA PHE A 320 -0.31 8.56 5.49
C PHE A 320 0.10 7.24 6.15
N PHE A 321 1.14 6.59 5.63
CA PHE A 321 1.67 5.31 6.10
C PHE A 321 3.14 5.47 6.48
N ALA A 322 3.64 4.55 7.30
CA ALA A 322 5.04 4.59 7.67
C ALA A 322 5.96 4.01 6.60
N CYS A 323 5.46 3.11 5.75
CA CYS A 323 6.22 2.56 4.62
C CYS A 323 5.39 2.43 3.35
N TYR A 324 6.06 2.73 2.22
CA TYR A 324 5.58 2.52 0.87
C TYR A 324 6.53 1.66 0.03
N LEU A 325 5.97 0.86 -0.88
CA LEU A 325 6.67 0.21 -1.99
C LEU A 325 6.42 1.01 -3.28
N LEU A 326 7.50 1.30 -3.99
CA LEU A 326 7.48 1.99 -5.27
C LEU A 326 7.82 0.98 -6.37
N GLN A 327 7.08 1.05 -7.48
CA GLN A 327 7.29 0.20 -8.64
C GLN A 327 7.21 1.01 -9.93
N PHE A 328 8.34 1.15 -10.61
CA PHE A 328 8.48 1.92 -11.84
C PHE A 328 8.55 1.00 -13.06
N ASN A 329 8.17 1.52 -14.23
CA ASN A 329 8.36 0.87 -15.54
C ASN A 329 9.78 1.05 -16.08
N SER A 330 10.44 2.13 -15.67
CA SER A 330 11.78 2.50 -16.10
C SER A 330 12.64 2.92 -14.90
N ALA A 331 13.96 2.87 -15.07
CA ALA A 331 14.89 3.40 -14.07
C ALA A 331 14.73 4.93 -13.98
N ASN A 332 15.11 5.51 -12.84
CA ASN A 332 15.03 6.95 -12.58
C ASN A 332 13.59 7.50 -12.46
N GLY A 333 12.68 6.69 -11.93
CA GLY A 333 11.36 7.18 -11.52
C GLY A 333 11.45 8.26 -10.44
N LYS A 334 10.46 9.13 -10.34
CA LYS A 334 10.39 10.18 -9.31
C LYS A 334 9.53 9.71 -8.15
N ALA A 335 10.02 9.93 -6.93
CA ALA A 335 9.20 9.84 -5.74
C ALA A 335 8.99 11.25 -5.16
N VAL A 336 7.74 11.60 -4.88
CA VAL A 336 7.43 12.73 -4.01
C VAL A 336 7.29 12.17 -2.62
N VAL A 337 8.03 12.70 -1.66
CA VAL A 337 7.91 12.31 -0.25
C VAL A 337 7.43 13.50 0.55
N ILE A 338 6.39 13.30 1.35
CA ILE A 338 5.88 14.27 2.31
C ILE A 338 6.09 13.70 3.71
N ALA A 339 6.82 14.42 4.56
CA ALA A 339 7.17 14.00 5.92
C ALA A 339 7.06 15.18 6.88
N GLU A 340 6.94 14.91 8.19
CA GLU A 340 6.95 15.97 9.19
C GLU A 340 8.27 16.74 9.15
N THR A 341 8.21 18.07 9.20
CA THR A 341 9.37 18.96 9.02
C THR A 341 10.48 18.67 10.04
N ASP A 342 10.10 18.30 11.26
CA ASP A 342 11.03 18.06 12.37
C ASP A 342 11.78 16.72 12.27
N SER A 343 11.29 15.78 11.46
CA SER A 343 11.89 14.44 11.29
C SER A 343 12.12 14.04 9.84
N LYS A 344 11.98 14.97 8.89
CA LYS A 344 12.10 14.71 7.44
C LYS A 344 13.44 14.09 7.04
N ASP A 345 14.51 14.39 7.77
CA ASP A 345 15.86 13.88 7.49
C ASP A 345 16.03 12.40 7.92
N ASP A 346 15.07 11.84 8.66
CA ASP A 346 15.05 10.43 9.08
C ASP A 346 14.39 9.51 8.05
N VAL A 347 13.84 10.04 6.96
CA VAL A 347 13.25 9.21 5.89
C VAL A 347 14.34 8.32 5.27
N ARG A 348 14.01 7.05 5.08
CA ARG A 348 14.91 6.01 4.61
C ARG A 348 14.39 5.30 3.37
N THR A 349 15.32 4.68 2.69
CA THR A 349 15.10 3.74 1.59
C THR A 349 15.84 2.44 1.85
N HIS A 350 15.57 1.40 1.06
CA HIS A 350 16.28 0.12 1.18
C HIS A 350 17.81 0.23 1.06
N LYS A 351 18.33 1.37 0.57
CA LYS A 351 19.76 1.67 0.45
C LYS A 351 20.33 2.57 1.57
N GLY A 352 19.53 2.92 2.58
CA GLY A 352 19.95 3.78 3.69
C GLY A 352 19.09 5.05 3.81
N LEU A 353 19.68 6.16 4.26
CA LEU A 353 18.97 7.45 4.32
C LEU A 353 18.52 7.90 2.93
N LEU A 354 17.39 8.58 2.85
CA LEU A 354 16.91 9.16 1.61
C LEU A 354 17.83 10.30 1.18
N SER A 355 18.49 10.16 0.03
CA SER A 355 19.33 11.21 -0.56
C SER A 355 18.47 12.33 -1.17
N ALA A 356 17.92 13.20 -0.32
CA ALA A 356 17.20 14.40 -0.71
C ALA A 356 18.08 15.65 -0.52
N SER A 357 18.26 16.45 -1.58
CA SER A 357 19.10 17.67 -1.51
C SER A 357 18.35 18.88 -0.98
N GLU A 358 17.04 18.95 -1.20
CA GLU A 358 16.22 20.12 -0.83
C GLU A 358 14.83 19.66 -0.37
N TRP A 359 14.54 19.88 0.90
CA TRP A 359 13.19 19.79 1.46
C TRP A 359 12.56 21.17 1.48
N THR A 360 11.32 21.27 1.01
CA THR A 360 10.55 22.51 1.03
C THR A 360 9.45 22.40 2.08
N ALA A 361 9.44 23.31 3.06
CA ALA A 361 8.37 23.40 4.05
C ALA A 361 7.05 23.76 3.37
N ILE A 362 5.96 23.12 3.81
CA ILE A 362 4.62 23.31 3.25
C ILE A 362 3.88 24.28 4.15
N ALA A 363 3.63 25.50 3.63
CA ALA A 363 3.03 26.58 4.38
C ALA A 363 1.70 26.16 5.04
N GLY A 364 1.50 26.57 6.30
CA GLY A 364 0.29 26.24 7.07
C GLY A 364 0.22 24.80 7.58
N THR A 365 1.29 24.02 7.46
CA THR A 365 1.34 22.63 7.95
C THR A 365 2.60 22.33 8.75
N LYS A 366 2.62 21.17 9.41
CA LYS A 366 3.81 20.59 10.04
C LYS A 366 4.69 19.78 9.08
N PHE A 367 4.37 19.77 7.79
CA PHE A 367 5.01 18.90 6.81
C PHE A 367 5.98 19.67 5.91
N SER A 368 6.96 18.93 5.40
CA SER A 368 7.82 19.32 4.29
C SER A 368 7.69 18.28 3.18
N SER A 369 7.95 18.69 1.94
CA SER A 369 8.02 17.76 0.80
C SER A 369 9.36 17.84 0.08
N THR A 370 9.75 16.75 -0.54
CA THR A 370 10.89 16.70 -1.46
C THR A 370 10.57 15.80 -2.66
N VAL A 371 11.26 16.03 -3.76
CA VAL A 371 11.20 15.19 -4.97
C VAL A 371 12.56 14.53 -5.16
N VAL A 372 12.56 13.20 -5.19
CA VAL A 372 13.78 12.41 -5.32
C VAL A 372 13.72 11.54 -6.57
N THR A 373 14.89 11.28 -7.15
CA THR A 373 15.02 10.33 -8.26
C THR A 373 15.40 8.98 -7.69
N ILE A 374 14.59 7.96 -7.97
CA ILE A 374 14.84 6.58 -7.57
C ILE A 374 15.48 5.86 -8.75
N PRO A 375 16.76 5.46 -8.67
CA PRO A 375 17.46 4.84 -9.79
C PRO A 375 16.95 3.43 -10.10
N ASP A 376 16.41 2.75 -9.10
CA ASP A 376 15.95 1.37 -9.21
C ASP A 376 14.53 1.28 -9.78
N LEU A 377 14.21 0.16 -10.43
CA LEU A 377 12.84 -0.14 -10.85
C LEU A 377 11.89 -0.32 -9.66
N ARG A 378 12.43 -0.62 -8.47
CA ARG A 378 11.68 -0.89 -7.24
C ARG A 378 12.45 -0.34 -6.06
N ALA A 379 11.74 0.27 -5.12
CA ALA A 379 12.32 0.75 -3.88
C ALA A 379 11.27 0.74 -2.77
N THR A 380 11.73 0.66 -1.53
CA THR A 380 10.91 1.01 -0.38
C THR A 380 11.33 2.39 0.11
N VAL A 381 10.34 3.15 0.59
CA VAL A 381 10.55 4.42 1.30
C VAL A 381 9.78 4.32 2.60
N TRP A 382 10.44 4.57 3.72
CA TRP A 382 9.80 4.52 5.05
C TRP A 382 10.35 5.59 5.98
N HIS A 383 9.65 5.79 7.09
CA HIS A 383 10.08 6.64 8.18
C HIS A 383 10.12 5.83 9.50
N PRO A 384 11.16 5.99 10.34
CA PRO A 384 11.35 5.15 11.53
C PRO A 384 10.35 5.42 12.67
N THR A 385 9.85 6.65 12.80
CA THR A 385 9.02 7.08 13.93
C THR A 385 7.70 7.78 13.56
N SER A 386 7.46 8.13 12.30
CA SER A 386 6.31 8.91 11.85
C SER A 386 5.68 8.33 10.58
N LYS A 387 4.52 8.85 10.18
CA LYS A 387 3.84 8.50 8.94
C LYS A 387 4.17 9.54 7.86
N ILE A 388 4.32 9.08 6.63
CA ILE A 388 4.65 9.87 5.45
C ILE A 388 3.59 9.66 4.36
N ALA A 389 3.59 10.49 3.33
CA ALA A 389 2.95 10.18 2.06
C ALA A 389 3.98 10.09 0.96
N VAL A 390 3.77 9.15 0.04
CA VAL A 390 4.66 8.93 -1.10
C VAL A 390 3.83 8.80 -2.38
N TYR A 391 4.17 9.61 -3.38
CA TYR A 391 3.73 9.44 -4.76
C TYR A 391 4.86 8.85 -5.59
N MET A 392 4.53 7.97 -6.52
CA MET A 392 5.46 7.41 -7.51
C MET A 392 5.05 7.87 -8.91
N LEU A 393 5.97 8.55 -9.59
CA LEU A 393 5.71 9.24 -10.85
C LEU A 393 6.80 8.92 -11.87
N GLU A 394 6.41 8.83 -13.13
CA GLU A 394 7.30 8.65 -14.27
C GLU A 394 6.95 9.67 -15.36
N TYR A 395 7.83 9.81 -16.34
CA TYR A 395 7.62 10.68 -17.49
C TYR A 395 7.47 9.85 -18.75
N MET A 396 6.43 10.15 -19.54
CA MET A 396 6.33 9.73 -20.94
C MET A 396 7.23 10.60 -21.81
N SER A 397 7.24 10.33 -23.11
CA SER A 397 7.77 11.25 -24.12
C SER A 397 7.19 12.67 -23.91
N GLU A 398 7.95 13.70 -24.28
CA GLU A 398 7.54 15.12 -24.12
C GLU A 398 7.31 15.59 -22.67
N LYS A 399 7.83 14.84 -21.67
CA LYS A 399 7.78 15.18 -20.24
C LYS A 399 6.37 15.21 -19.64
N VAL A 400 5.41 14.51 -20.24
CA VAL A 400 4.09 14.30 -19.62
C VAL A 400 4.24 13.33 -18.44
N VAL A 401 3.79 13.74 -17.26
CA VAL A 401 3.85 12.94 -16.03
C VAL A 401 2.74 11.88 -16.03
N PHE A 402 3.02 10.68 -15.52
CA PHE A 402 2.02 9.69 -15.15
C PHE A 402 2.39 8.99 -13.85
N GLY A 403 1.43 8.29 -13.25
CA GLY A 403 1.57 7.62 -11.96
C GLY A 403 0.59 8.15 -10.92
N GLY A 404 0.92 8.00 -9.65
CA GLY A 404 0.02 8.38 -8.56
C GLY A 404 0.53 7.97 -7.18
N PRO A 405 -0.35 7.73 -6.20
CA PRO A 405 0.03 7.23 -4.89
C PRO A 405 0.87 5.95 -4.99
N ALA A 406 1.97 5.90 -4.23
CA ALA A 406 2.76 4.67 -4.07
C ALA A 406 1.98 3.62 -3.26
N ILE A 407 2.50 2.40 -3.18
CA ILE A 407 1.79 1.27 -2.56
C ILE A 407 2.03 1.28 -1.04
N PRO A 408 1.05 1.61 -0.17
CA PRO A 408 1.22 1.53 1.28
C PRO A 408 1.39 0.07 1.74
N ILE A 409 2.44 -0.19 2.53
CA ILE A 409 2.76 -1.52 3.07
C ILE A 409 2.53 -1.58 4.59
N ASN A 410 2.99 -0.59 5.35
CA ASN A 410 2.90 -0.60 6.81
C ASN A 410 2.44 0.73 7.37
N GLU A 411 1.40 0.67 8.20
CA GLU A 411 0.90 1.86 8.89
C GLU A 411 1.81 2.25 10.07
N LYS A 412 2.33 1.25 10.79
CA LYS A 412 3.17 1.46 11.97
C LYS A 412 4.63 1.70 11.56
N PRO A 413 5.26 2.78 12.06
CA PRO A 413 6.69 3.02 11.88
C PRO A 413 7.55 1.94 12.50
N ASP A 414 8.68 1.66 11.84
CA ASP A 414 9.74 0.79 12.36
C ASP A 414 11.11 1.31 11.93
N LEU A 415 12.08 1.22 12.85
CA LEU A 415 13.43 1.72 12.66
C LEU A 415 14.16 1.06 11.48
N HIS A 416 13.93 -0.23 11.26
CA HIS A 416 14.73 -1.06 10.38
C HIS A 416 14.12 -1.23 8.98
N GLY A 417 12.86 -0.86 8.78
CA GLY A 417 12.25 -0.89 7.45
C GLY A 417 10.75 -1.15 7.41
N CYS A 418 10.34 -1.66 6.26
CA CYS A 418 8.97 -2.03 5.97
C CYS A 418 8.65 -3.42 6.55
N MET A 419 8.22 -3.49 7.80
CA MET A 419 8.03 -4.74 8.54
C MET A 419 6.87 -5.59 8.01
N LEU A 420 7.12 -6.75 7.41
CA LEU A 420 6.06 -7.64 6.93
C LEU A 420 5.58 -8.62 8.00
N VAL A 421 6.50 -9.07 8.85
CA VAL A 421 6.20 -9.99 9.96
C VAL A 421 6.90 -9.45 11.20
N PRO A 422 6.19 -9.24 12.33
CA PRO A 422 6.82 -8.80 13.56
C PRO A 422 7.74 -9.89 14.13
N GLY A 423 8.71 -9.45 14.93
CA GLY A 423 9.47 -10.38 15.77
C GLY A 423 8.53 -11.06 16.77
N ALA A 424 8.85 -12.30 17.14
CA ALA A 424 8.01 -13.05 18.06
C ALA A 424 8.85 -13.99 18.93
N PHE A 425 8.49 -14.07 20.21
CA PHE A 425 9.01 -15.07 21.13
C PHE A 425 8.07 -16.26 21.19
N SER A 426 8.62 -17.45 21.40
CA SER A 426 7.83 -18.66 21.59
C SER A 426 8.55 -19.67 22.47
N VAL A 427 7.80 -20.48 23.20
CA VAL A 427 8.34 -21.62 23.96
C VAL A 427 8.09 -22.90 23.17
N GLY A 428 9.11 -23.71 22.96
CA GLY A 428 8.93 -25.03 22.35
C GLY A 428 8.23 -25.99 23.28
N ARG A 429 7.63 -27.04 22.71
CA ARG A 429 6.74 -27.94 23.46
C ARG A 429 7.49 -28.83 24.44
N ASP A 430 8.61 -29.40 24.00
CA ASP A 430 9.30 -30.45 24.71
C ASP A 430 10.53 -29.93 25.48
N PRO A 431 10.77 -30.43 26.71
CA PRO A 431 12.02 -30.16 27.42
C PRO A 431 13.22 -30.82 26.72
N LEU A 432 14.22 -30.01 26.39
CA LEU A 432 15.43 -30.40 25.67
C LEU A 432 16.67 -29.94 26.43
N ASN A 433 17.83 -30.50 26.11
CA ASN A 433 19.09 -29.92 26.60
C ASN A 433 19.37 -28.61 25.84
N TRP A 434 20.34 -27.81 26.31
CA TRP A 434 20.59 -26.48 25.71
C TRP A 434 20.98 -26.56 24.23
N MET A 435 21.79 -27.56 23.84
CA MET A 435 22.25 -27.74 22.45
C MET A 435 21.10 -28.17 21.53
N GLU A 436 20.28 -29.12 21.96
CA GLU A 436 19.06 -29.55 21.25
C GLU A 436 18.05 -28.40 21.14
N SER A 437 17.94 -27.57 22.19
CA SER A 437 17.08 -26.39 22.21
C SER A 437 17.52 -25.33 21.20
N ARG A 438 18.83 -25.11 21.08
CA ARG A 438 19.42 -24.26 20.04
C ARG A 438 19.06 -24.77 18.64
N GLU A 439 19.27 -26.05 18.38
CA GLU A 439 18.92 -26.66 17.08
C GLU A 439 17.42 -26.58 16.80
N TYR A 440 16.58 -26.83 17.81
CA TYR A 440 15.13 -26.68 17.70
C TYR A 440 14.75 -25.25 17.31
N CYS A 441 15.31 -24.23 17.97
CA CYS A 441 15.02 -22.83 17.64
C CYS A 441 15.58 -22.39 16.29
N MET A 442 16.70 -22.96 15.83
CA MET A 442 17.22 -22.74 14.48
C MET A 442 16.27 -23.29 13.41
N ASN A 443 15.61 -24.42 13.67
CA ASN A 443 14.71 -25.07 12.72
C ASN A 443 13.27 -24.54 12.76
N ASN A 444 12.79 -24.07 13.92
CA ASN A 444 11.40 -23.66 14.14
C ASN A 444 11.24 -22.15 14.41
N GLY A 445 12.33 -21.43 14.56
CA GLY A 445 12.39 -19.98 14.74
C GLY A 445 13.59 -19.43 13.96
N ASN A 446 14.28 -18.44 14.52
CA ASN A 446 15.58 -18.02 14.00
C ASN A 446 16.73 -18.38 14.94
N GLN A 447 16.51 -18.31 16.26
CA GLN A 447 17.54 -18.57 17.27
C GLN A 447 16.91 -18.72 18.67
N LEU A 448 17.73 -19.08 19.66
CA LEU A 448 17.35 -18.91 21.07
C LEU A 448 17.13 -17.42 21.38
N ALA A 449 16.24 -17.12 22.32
CA ALA A 449 16.00 -15.76 22.75
C ALA A 449 17.25 -15.15 23.41
N CYS A 450 17.59 -13.93 23.00
CA CYS A 450 18.71 -13.16 23.55
C CYS A 450 18.17 -11.83 24.11
N PRO A 451 17.64 -11.81 25.35
CA PRO A 451 17.18 -10.58 25.99
C PRO A 451 18.37 -9.69 26.40
N VAL A 452 18.97 -9.01 25.42
CA VAL A 452 20.19 -8.20 25.57
C VAL A 452 19.96 -6.85 26.28
N SER A 453 18.71 -6.49 26.58
CA SER A 453 18.36 -5.29 27.32
C SER A 453 17.07 -5.50 28.10
N LYS A 454 16.81 -4.61 29.07
CA LYS A 454 15.55 -4.62 29.84
C LYS A 454 14.31 -4.52 28.93
N ALA A 455 14.38 -3.71 27.87
CA ALA A 455 13.27 -3.55 26.94
C ALA A 455 12.97 -4.85 26.17
N VAL A 456 14.01 -5.57 25.73
CA VAL A 456 13.83 -6.87 25.04
C VAL A 456 13.33 -7.95 26.00
N LEU A 457 13.78 -7.94 27.26
CA LEU A 457 13.26 -8.85 28.28
C LEU A 457 11.76 -8.60 28.54
N GLN A 458 11.36 -7.33 28.63
CA GLN A 458 9.95 -6.95 28.80
C GLN A 458 9.11 -7.36 27.58
N ASP A 459 9.58 -7.08 26.36
CA ASP A 459 8.89 -7.52 25.13
C ASP A 459 8.77 -9.05 25.05
N MET A 460 9.79 -9.79 25.50
CA MET A 460 9.70 -11.25 25.64
C MET A 460 8.65 -11.66 26.67
N ALA A 461 8.67 -11.05 27.86
CA ALA A 461 7.74 -11.34 28.95
C ALA A 461 6.28 -11.08 28.56
N ASP A 462 6.01 -9.99 27.85
CA ASP A 462 4.68 -9.60 27.41
C ASP A 462 4.12 -10.50 26.30
N ASN A 463 5.00 -11.08 25.46
CA ASN A 463 4.61 -11.91 24.32
C ASN A 463 4.60 -13.43 24.60
N LEU A 464 5.27 -13.89 25.67
CA LEU A 464 5.28 -15.30 26.04
C LEU A 464 4.07 -15.67 26.88
N THR A 465 3.49 -16.84 26.60
CA THR A 465 2.52 -17.46 27.51
C THR A 465 3.21 -17.89 28.79
N THR A 466 2.65 -17.50 29.93
CA THR A 466 3.15 -17.90 31.24
C THR A 466 2.94 -19.40 31.46
N GLU A 467 4.01 -20.07 31.86
CA GLU A 467 4.02 -21.50 32.13
C GLU A 467 4.93 -21.79 33.33
N ASP A 468 4.62 -22.86 34.06
CA ASP A 468 5.48 -23.28 35.16
C ASP A 468 6.84 -23.79 34.65
N GLY A 469 7.91 -23.45 35.37
CA GLY A 469 9.25 -23.94 35.12
C GLY A 469 10.16 -22.94 34.41
N HIS A 470 11.18 -23.49 33.72
CA HIS A 470 12.25 -22.70 33.11
C HIS A 470 12.42 -23.04 31.63
N GLY A 471 12.87 -22.05 30.85
CA GLY A 471 13.18 -22.22 29.44
C GLY A 471 14.61 -21.79 29.10
N TRP A 472 15.26 -22.44 28.14
CA TRP A 472 16.61 -22.12 27.69
C TRP A 472 16.65 -20.82 26.88
N ILE A 473 17.62 -19.95 27.17
CA ILE A 473 17.93 -18.73 26.41
C ILE A 473 19.37 -18.78 25.87
N GLY A 474 19.72 -17.85 24.97
CA GLY A 474 20.99 -17.84 24.24
C GLY A 474 22.23 -17.44 25.06
N LEU A 475 22.09 -17.12 26.35
CA LEU A 475 23.21 -16.70 27.19
C LEU A 475 24.05 -17.90 27.65
N ARG A 476 25.34 -17.89 27.35
CA ARG A 476 26.27 -18.98 27.66
C ARG A 476 27.58 -18.48 28.24
N ARG A 477 28.23 -19.33 29.04
CA ARG A 477 29.55 -19.09 29.60
C ARG A 477 30.64 -19.75 28.75
N SER A 478 31.70 -18.99 28.44
CA SER A 478 32.88 -19.46 27.73
C SER A 478 33.65 -20.51 28.55
N LEU A 479 33.99 -21.64 27.92
CA LEU A 479 34.81 -22.68 28.56
C LEU A 479 36.27 -22.24 28.76
N LEU A 480 36.74 -21.26 27.98
CA LEU A 480 38.14 -20.81 28.01
C LEU A 480 38.33 -19.62 28.95
N THR A 481 37.46 -18.61 28.83
CA THR A 481 37.61 -17.33 29.56
C THR A 481 36.72 -17.25 30.79
N THR A 482 35.75 -18.14 30.95
CA THR A 482 34.69 -18.10 31.98
C THR A 482 33.75 -16.90 31.91
N GLU A 483 33.91 -16.04 30.91
CA GLU A 483 33.05 -14.90 30.65
C GLU A 483 31.73 -15.32 29.99
N TRP A 484 30.69 -14.54 30.24
CA TRP A 484 29.38 -14.73 29.63
C TRP A 484 29.31 -14.04 28.26
N TYR A 485 28.65 -14.69 27.31
CA TYR A 485 28.42 -14.15 25.97
C TYR A 485 27.05 -14.59 25.44
N TRP A 486 26.48 -13.79 24.54
CA TRP A 486 25.26 -14.16 23.82
C TRP A 486 25.60 -15.00 22.61
N GLN A 487 25.02 -16.19 22.52
CA GLN A 487 25.03 -16.99 21.30
C GLN A 487 23.90 -16.50 20.38
N ASP A 488 24.15 -15.38 19.70
CA ASP A 488 23.35 -14.96 18.55
C ASP A 488 23.85 -15.69 17.30
N GLU A 489 22.93 -16.21 16.48
CA GLU A 489 23.28 -17.08 15.35
C GLU A 489 23.63 -16.32 14.08
N HIS A 490 23.41 -15.01 14.07
CA HIS A 490 23.61 -14.15 12.90
C HIS A 490 24.49 -12.95 13.19
N GLU A 491 24.83 -12.69 14.46
CA GLU A 491 25.78 -11.67 14.89
C GLU A 491 26.97 -12.32 15.60
N PRO A 492 28.17 -11.71 15.55
CA PRO A 492 29.31 -12.20 16.31
C PRO A 492 28.99 -12.19 17.82
N PRO A 493 29.57 -13.11 18.61
CA PRO A 493 29.38 -13.14 20.06
C PRO A 493 29.65 -11.77 20.68
N THR A 494 28.66 -11.22 21.36
CA THR A 494 28.76 -9.92 22.03
C THR A 494 28.98 -10.09 23.53
N ASN A 495 29.75 -9.16 24.10
CA ASN A 495 29.92 -9.07 25.55
C ASN A 495 28.59 -8.67 26.20
N VAL A 496 28.34 -9.23 27.38
CA VAL A 496 27.08 -9.03 28.10
C VAL A 496 27.09 -7.68 28.81
N SER A 497 26.21 -6.77 28.37
CA SER A 497 26.01 -5.45 28.99
C SER A 497 24.80 -5.39 29.94
N TYR A 498 23.92 -6.38 29.88
CA TYR A 498 22.70 -6.48 30.68
C TYR A 498 22.52 -7.89 31.24
N VAL A 499 22.16 -7.98 32.51
CA VAL A 499 21.86 -9.24 33.19
C VAL A 499 20.61 -9.12 34.04
N HIS A 500 19.85 -10.21 34.16
CA HIS A 500 18.66 -10.29 35.02
C HIS A 500 18.66 -11.58 35.85
N TRP A 501 19.80 -11.88 36.48
CA TRP A 501 19.98 -13.04 37.34
C TRP A 501 19.01 -13.04 38.52
N ASP A 502 18.59 -14.25 38.92
CA ASP A 502 17.92 -14.49 40.19
C ASP A 502 18.92 -14.50 41.36
N ASP A 503 18.39 -14.40 42.56
CA ASP A 503 19.18 -14.45 43.79
C ASP A 503 20.00 -15.75 43.86
N GLY A 504 21.32 -15.61 44.04
CA GLY A 504 22.24 -16.75 44.08
C GLY A 504 22.77 -17.22 42.72
N HIS A 505 22.40 -16.56 41.62
CA HIS A 505 22.96 -16.79 40.29
C HIS A 505 23.85 -15.62 39.81
N PRO A 506 24.83 -15.87 38.93
CA PRO A 506 25.18 -17.17 38.34
C PRO A 506 25.95 -18.09 39.30
N LEU A 507 25.79 -19.40 39.14
CA LEU A 507 26.54 -20.44 39.84
C LEU A 507 28.02 -20.41 39.43
N ASP A 508 28.86 -21.12 40.19
CA ASP A 508 30.25 -21.40 39.84
C ASP A 508 30.39 -21.96 38.41
N PRO A 509 31.48 -21.66 37.68
CA PRO A 509 31.68 -22.09 36.29
C PRO A 509 31.48 -23.60 36.05
N LEU A 510 31.85 -24.44 37.02
CA LEU A 510 31.68 -25.90 36.94
C LEU A 510 30.22 -26.37 37.09
N LYS A 511 29.34 -25.53 37.63
CA LYS A 511 27.95 -25.83 37.95
C LYS A 511 26.94 -25.18 36.99
N GLY A 512 27.34 -24.11 36.30
CA GLY A 512 26.44 -23.34 35.43
C GLY A 512 27.15 -22.76 34.22
N LEU A 513 26.97 -23.41 33.06
CA LEU A 513 27.53 -22.97 31.77
C LEU A 513 26.47 -22.43 30.80
N CYS A 514 25.21 -22.79 31.01
CA CYS A 514 24.08 -22.38 30.18
C CYS A 514 23.06 -21.64 31.03
N THR A 515 22.25 -20.79 30.38
CA THR A 515 21.28 -19.94 31.09
C THR A 515 19.86 -20.27 30.70
N SER A 516 19.00 -20.37 31.71
CA SER A 516 17.57 -20.50 31.56
C SER A 516 16.85 -19.30 32.20
N VAL A 517 15.65 -19.00 31.71
CA VAL A 517 14.76 -17.97 32.24
C VAL A 517 13.57 -18.64 32.93
N SER A 518 13.10 -18.10 34.05
CA SER A 518 11.81 -18.51 34.63
C SER A 518 10.68 -18.13 33.66
N LEU A 519 9.79 -19.08 33.35
CA LEU A 519 8.59 -18.83 32.54
C LEU A 519 7.37 -18.46 33.40
N ASP A 520 7.48 -18.60 34.73
CA ASP A 520 6.49 -18.09 35.67
C ASP A 520 6.69 -16.58 35.84
N SER A 521 5.67 -15.82 35.43
CA SER A 521 5.58 -14.37 35.59
C SER A 521 5.77 -13.88 37.03
N LYS A 522 5.45 -14.69 38.05
CA LYS A 522 5.64 -14.33 39.47
C LYS A 522 7.12 -14.16 39.83
N ASN A 523 8.00 -14.83 39.09
CA ASN A 523 9.44 -14.75 39.27
C ASN A 523 10.10 -13.72 38.33
N ASP A 524 9.31 -12.79 37.76
CA ASP A 524 9.80 -11.66 36.96
C ASP A 524 10.80 -12.05 35.85
N PHE A 525 10.60 -13.24 35.24
CA PHE A 525 11.47 -13.79 34.21
C PHE A 525 12.97 -13.77 34.58
N LYS A 526 13.29 -14.06 35.85
CA LYS A 526 14.66 -14.09 36.37
C LYS A 526 15.47 -15.25 35.80
N TRP A 527 16.77 -14.98 35.59
CA TRP A 527 17.68 -15.91 34.92
C TRP A 527 18.38 -16.82 35.93
N HIS A 528 18.53 -18.08 35.56
CA HIS A 528 19.21 -19.12 36.31
C HIS A 528 20.27 -19.76 35.44
N SER A 529 21.51 -19.78 35.92
CA SER A 529 22.56 -20.60 35.30
C SER A 529 22.41 -22.04 35.74
N ALA A 530 22.63 -22.96 34.80
CA ALA A 530 22.34 -24.38 34.96
C ALA A 530 23.30 -25.24 34.13
N HIS A 531 23.28 -26.55 34.39
CA HIS A 531 24.01 -27.51 33.59
C HIS A 531 23.36 -27.59 32.20
N CYS A 532 24.16 -27.46 31.13
CA CYS A 532 23.65 -27.45 29.77
C CYS A 532 22.90 -28.73 29.37
N CYS A 533 23.13 -29.83 30.09
CA CYS A 533 22.46 -31.11 29.89
C CYS A 533 21.07 -31.20 30.55
N ASP A 534 20.71 -30.23 31.40
CA ASP A 534 19.39 -30.21 32.04
C ASP A 534 18.29 -30.09 30.98
N LYS A 535 17.14 -30.71 31.25
CA LYS A 535 16.00 -30.66 30.33
C LYS A 535 15.09 -29.48 30.69
N LYS A 536 15.00 -28.51 29.78
CA LYS A 536 14.16 -27.31 29.87
C LYS A 536 13.58 -27.01 28.50
N LYS A 537 12.45 -26.32 28.43
CA LYS A 537 11.85 -25.98 27.13
C LYS A 537 12.72 -24.95 26.39
N PRO A 538 12.83 -24.97 25.06
CA PRO A 538 13.54 -23.92 24.34
C PRO A 538 12.72 -22.63 24.32
N VAL A 539 13.33 -21.48 24.62
CA VAL A 539 12.74 -20.17 24.36
C VAL A 539 13.34 -19.63 23.08
N CYS A 540 12.54 -19.61 22.02
CA CYS A 540 12.96 -19.20 20.69
C CYS A 540 12.56 -17.76 20.41
N TYR A 541 13.38 -17.08 19.61
CA TYR A 541 13.05 -15.80 18.99
C TYR A 541 13.02 -15.96 17.48
N LYS A 542 11.91 -15.55 16.88
CA LYS A 542 11.75 -15.36 15.44
C LYS A 542 11.96 -13.89 15.14
N ARG A 543 12.92 -13.59 14.27
CA ARG A 543 13.27 -12.23 13.87
C ARG A 543 12.16 -11.62 13.01
N PRO A 544 11.96 -10.30 13.10
CA PRO A 544 11.09 -9.60 12.17
C PRO A 544 11.58 -9.78 10.73
N ALA A 545 10.63 -9.89 9.80
CA ALA A 545 10.91 -9.91 8.38
C ALA A 545 10.56 -8.54 7.79
N TYR A 546 11.48 -7.98 7.00
CA TYR A 546 11.29 -6.68 6.34
C TYR A 546 11.23 -6.86 4.82
N LEU A 547 10.43 -6.01 4.16
CA LEU A 547 10.38 -5.96 2.71
C LEU A 547 11.68 -5.41 2.16
N ASN A 548 12.40 -6.25 1.42
CA ASN A 548 13.58 -5.84 0.67
C ASN A 548 13.28 -5.92 -0.84
N PRO A 549 13.19 -4.79 -1.56
CA PRO A 549 12.71 -4.74 -2.95
C PRO A 549 13.74 -5.19 -4.02
N LEU A 550 14.84 -5.86 -3.65
CA LEU A 550 15.94 -6.26 -4.54
C LEU A 550 15.59 -7.45 -5.45
#